data_AF-A0A382F6B8-F1
#
_entry.id   AF-A0A382F6B8-F1
#
_cell.length_a   1.000
_cell.length_b   1.000
_cell.length_c   1.000
_cell.angle_alpha   90.00
_cell.angle_beta   90.00
_cell.angle_gamma   90.00
#
_symmetry.space_group_name_H-M   'P 1'
#
loop_
_entity.id
_entity.type
_entity.pdbx_description
1 polymer ?
#
loop_
_entity_poly.entity_id
_entity_poly.type
_entity_poly.pdbx_seq_one_letter_code
_entity_poly.pdbx_strand_id
1 'polypeptide(L)' 'MSDGSDFMAQTFLDNGIQVLTEHMPGVRSAAVGIWVRQGSAHETMADAGISHML' A
#
# COMPACT_ATOMS: atom_id res chain seq x y z
N MET A 1 16.05 -25.30 1.47
CA MET A 1 15.00 -24.41 1.98
C MET A 1 15.71 -23.26 2.65
N SER A 2 15.93 -22.16 1.94
CA SER A 2 16.54 -20.97 2.55
C SER A 2 15.52 -20.30 3.47
N ASP A 3 15.99 -19.87 4.62
CA ASP A 3 15.26 -19.15 5.65
C ASP A 3 14.68 -17.84 5.11
N GLY A 4 13.36 -17.81 4.91
CA GLY A 4 12.60 -16.70 4.35
C GLY A 4 12.56 -15.46 5.25
N SER A 5 13.71 -14.82 5.46
CA SER A 5 13.75 -13.41 5.85
C SER A 5 13.97 -12.57 4.59
N ASP A 6 12.92 -12.49 3.77
CA ASP A 6 12.76 -11.39 2.82
C ASP A 6 12.88 -10.07 3.60
N PHE A 7 13.84 -9.23 3.21
CA PHE A 7 14.16 -8.03 3.97
C PHE A 7 13.05 -7.01 3.73
N MET A 8 12.21 -6.80 4.75
CA MET A 8 11.19 -5.76 4.77
C MET A 8 11.80 -4.45 5.25
N ALA A 9 11.63 -3.38 4.48
CA ALA A 9 12.02 -2.03 4.86
C ALA A 9 10.82 -1.09 4.86
N GLN A 10 10.84 -0.14 5.79
CA GLN A 10 9.82 0.87 5.96
C GLN A 10 10.47 2.25 5.93
N THR A 11 9.95 3.14 5.08
CA THR A 11 10.41 4.52 4.93
C THR A 11 9.24 5.48 5.09
N PHE A 12 9.41 6.53 5.88
CA PHE A 12 8.49 7.67 5.90
C PHE A 12 9.11 8.82 5.12
N LEU A 13 8.38 9.34 4.14
CA LEU A 13 8.79 10.49 3.36
C LEU A 13 8.36 11.79 4.05
N ASP A 14 9.05 12.89 3.76
CA ASP A 14 8.78 14.21 4.37
C ASP A 14 7.36 14.73 4.09
N ASN A 15 6.72 14.24 3.03
CA ASN A 15 5.33 14.56 2.68
C ASN A 15 4.28 13.70 3.43
N GLY A 16 4.71 12.83 4.34
CA GLY A 16 3.84 11.97 5.16
C GLY A 16 3.47 10.63 4.53
N ILE A 17 3.97 10.29 3.34
CA ILE A 17 3.76 8.97 2.73
C ILE A 17 4.63 7.92 3.43
N GLN A 18 4.03 6.78 3.77
CA GLN A 18 4.73 5.59 4.25
C GLN A 18 4.92 4.61 3.08
N VAL A 19 6.17 4.19 2.86
CA VAL A 19 6.53 3.21 1.84
C VAL A 19 7.01 1.95 2.52
N LEU A 20 6.43 0.81 2.15
CA LEU A 20 6.86 -0.53 2.55
C LEU A 20 7.44 -1.23 1.33
N THR A 21 8.62 -1.82 1.48
CA THR A 21 9.31 -2.55 0.40
C THR A 21 9.84 -3.88 0.90
N GLU A 22 9.68 -4.91 0.09
CA GLU A 22 10.24 -6.24 0.30
C GLU A 22 11.29 -6.52 -0.78
N HIS A 23 12.49 -6.93 -0.38
CA HIS A 23 13.50 -7.38 -1.34
C HIS A 23 13.46 -8.90 -1.49
N MET A 24 13.07 -9.35 -2.69
CA MET A 24 12.92 -10.77 -3.06
C MET A 24 13.93 -11.14 -4.16
N PRO A 25 15.12 -11.70 -3.85
CA PRO A 25 16.18 -11.96 -4.83
C PRO A 25 15.80 -12.94 -5.96
N GLY A 26 14.78 -13.77 -5.73
CA GLY A 26 14.35 -14.82 -6.66
C GLY A 26 13.38 -14.36 -7.76
N VAL A 27 12.87 -13.13 -7.71
CA VAL A 27 11.88 -12.62 -8.67
C VAL A 27 12.44 -11.49 -9.53
N ARG A 28 11.99 -11.43 -10.79
CA ARG A 28 12.38 -10.39 -11.76
C ARG A 28 11.22 -9.44 -12.10
N SER A 29 10.17 -9.46 -11.29
CA SER A 29 9.00 -8.59 -11.39
C SER A 29 8.76 -7.93 -10.05
N ALA A 30 8.04 -6.80 -10.07
CA ALA A 30 7.60 -6.11 -8.87
C ALA A 30 6.07 -6.00 -8.87
N ALA A 31 5.48 -6.03 -7.68
CA ALA A 31 4.09 -5.64 -7.46
C ALA A 31 4.09 -4.32 -6.69
N VAL A 32 3.19 -3.41 -7.06
CA VAL A 32 3.03 -2.11 -6.38
C VAL A 32 1.56 -1.93 -6.05
N GLY A 33 1.27 -1.63 -4.79
CA GLY A 33 -0.04 -1.23 -4.32
C GLY A 33 0.03 0.18 -3.73
N ILE A 34 -1.06 0.92 -3.86
CA ILE A 34 -1.25 2.22 -3.20
C ILE A 34 -2.49 2.08 -2.32
N TRP A 35 -2.35 2.45 -1.06
CA TRP A 35 -3.45 2.47 -0.11
C TRP A 35 -3.74 3.91 0.29
N VAL A 36 -4.96 4.35 -0.01
CA VAL A 36 -5.50 5.58 0.54
C VAL A 36 -6.34 5.20 1.74
N ARG A 37 -6.10 5.86 2.87
CA ARG A 37 -6.81 5.58 4.14
C ARG A 37 -8.20 6.26 4.15
N GLN A 38 -8.95 6.06 3.07
CA GLN A 38 -10.29 6.58 2.80
C GLN A 38 -11.11 5.54 2.02
N GLY A 39 -12.44 5.63 2.10
CA GLY A 39 -13.35 4.70 1.43
C GLY A 39 -14.79 4.92 1.89
N SER A 40 -15.73 4.08 1.45
CA SER A 40 -17.17 4.24 1.70
C SER A 40 -17.57 4.44 3.16
N ALA A 41 -16.82 3.86 4.10
CA ALA A 41 -17.02 4.06 5.54
C ALA A 41 -16.86 5.53 6.00
N HIS A 42 -16.27 6.38 5.17
CA HIS A 42 -16.03 7.81 5.43
C HIS A 42 -16.99 8.71 4.66
N GLU A 43 -17.95 8.15 3.91
CA GLU A 43 -18.92 8.91 3.14
C GLU A 43 -20.10 9.36 4.00
N THR A 44 -20.67 10.51 3.64
CA THR A 44 -22.01 10.88 4.12
C THR A 44 -23.07 10.10 3.32
N MET A 45 -24.32 10.10 3.80
CA MET A 45 -25.43 9.51 3.05
C MET A 45 -25.65 10.18 1.68
N ALA A 46 -25.32 11.47 1.55
CA ALA A 46 -25.45 12.20 0.28
C ALA A 46 -24.34 11.82 -0.72
N ASP A 47 -23.21 11.32 -0.22
CA ASP A 47 -22.00 11.00 -0.99
C ASP A 47 -21.82 9.49 -1.24
N ALA A 48 -22.86 8.70 -0.98
CA ALA A 48 -22.79 7.25 -1.04
C ALA A 48 -22.31 6.75 -2.42
N GLY A 49 -21.21 6.01 -2.42
CA GLY A 49 -20.59 5.40 -3.61
C GLY A 49 -19.55 6.26 -4.31
N ILE A 50 -19.27 7.49 -3.87
CA ILE A 50 -18.27 8.37 -4.50
C ILE A 50 -16.86 7.76 -4.46
N SER A 51 -16.46 7.17 -3.34
CA SER A 51 -15.15 6.54 -3.15
C SER A 51 -14.87 5.39 -4.10
N HIS A 52 -15.90 4.77 -4.69
CA HIS A 52 -15.73 3.74 -5.71
C HIS A 52 -15.50 4.33 -7.11
N MET A 53 -15.86 5.59 -7.33
CA MET A 53 -15.72 6.26 -8.63
C MET A 53 -14.35 6.94 -8.80
N LEU A 54 -13.47 6.85 -7.80
CA LEU A 54 -12.14 7.46 -7.73
C LEU A 54 -11.08 6.37 -7.61
#